data_AF-A0AAD6PQH7-F1
#
_entry.id   AF-A0AAD6PQH7-F1
#
_cell.length_a   1.000
_cell.length_b   1.000
_cell.length_c   1.000
_cell.angle_alpha   90.00
_cell.angle_beta   90.00
_cell.angle_gamma   90.00
#
_symmetry.space_group_name_H-M   'P 1'
#
loop_
_entity.id
_entity.type
_entity.pdbx_description
1 polymer ?
#
loop_
_entity_poly.entity_id
_entity_poly.type
_entity_poly.pdbx_seq_one_letter_code
_entity_poly.pdbx_strand_id
1 'polypeptide(L)'
;MIKSQEKEASDLFDNDKVYYFGFVADCRHRLEVKLPATYFGNCLAICYVAAKKSELLGENGIIMAARAIGKKVKELESGVLAGAEKWISNWKEVSEQGRLVTVAGSPKLRAYETDFGWGRPKKTEVLHVYASGGFHLCECRDGGGGVEIGLALPQGQMDVFSGIFEQVIDHFRVSPPLGSVPTTSLPLTFFDFPWLLCRPMERLFFYEFPYPTLYLTNNILPILKNSLSLTLQHFFPLASNLMCPPSPQKPYILYKDGDSIPFTVVESMLDFDQLIGDHAGVDLRELQCFVPKWPPTRVTSDDTRVVPLLALQVAVFPNSGICIGAKFCHVVADGMAFSHFMKSWASIFRSREDIACLEKSMLPSHDRSGIKDPLGLESIFTKDWWNWASSWDYDLGSTYDDQLRDKVGVTFTIGQTHMERLKDLVSIKCMENYPGQVHVSTFVVACAFTWVNMIKSQEKDASDLLDNDKVYYFVFPADCRHRPEVKLPATYFGNCLAVCYVPAKKSELLGENGIIMAAREIGKKVKELESGVFVGAEKWISKWKEVSEQGRLVTVAGSPKLRAYDTDFGWGRPKKTEVPHIYASGSFHLCECRDGGGGVEIGLALPQDQMDVFSGIFEQGKQNLI
;
A
#
# COMPACT_ATOMS: atom_id res chain seq x y z
N MET A 1 5.47 -32.74 -12.22
CA MET A 1 4.66 -31.64 -11.65
C MET A 1 5.22 -31.17 -10.31
N ILE A 2 5.35 -32.03 -9.29
CA ILE A 2 5.91 -31.61 -7.98
C ILE A 2 7.39 -31.19 -8.08
N LYS A 3 8.23 -31.94 -8.81
CA LYS A 3 9.65 -31.58 -9.03
C LYS A 3 9.89 -30.36 -9.92
N SER A 4 8.90 -29.90 -10.70
CA SER A 4 9.04 -28.67 -11.50
C SER A 4 8.66 -27.43 -10.68
N GLN A 5 7.68 -27.56 -9.78
CA GLN A 5 7.27 -26.50 -8.86
C GLN A 5 8.28 -26.22 -7.74
N GLU A 6 8.94 -27.26 -7.20
CA GLU A 6 10.03 -27.07 -6.21
C GLU A 6 11.26 -26.37 -6.80
N LYS A 7 11.52 -26.58 -8.09
CA LYS A 7 12.63 -25.92 -8.81
C LYS A 7 12.32 -24.45 -9.10
N GLU A 8 11.08 -24.12 -9.48
CA GLU A 8 10.62 -22.74 -9.66
C GLU A 8 10.63 -21.92 -8.35
N ALA A 9 10.30 -22.55 -7.21
CA ALA A 9 10.33 -21.90 -5.90
C ALA A 9 11.75 -21.58 -5.41
N SER A 10 12.69 -22.54 -5.53
CA SER A 10 14.13 -22.32 -5.28
C SER A 10 14.71 -21.23 -6.19
N ASP A 11 14.12 -21.10 -7.39
CA ASP A 11 14.63 -20.21 -8.43
C ASP A 11 14.26 -18.73 -8.22
N LEU A 12 13.27 -18.44 -7.36
CA LEU A 12 12.82 -17.08 -7.06
C LEU A 12 13.71 -16.33 -6.07
N PHE A 13 14.47 -17.01 -5.20
CA PHE A 13 15.20 -16.39 -4.08
C PHE A 13 16.70 -16.17 -4.34
N ASP A 14 17.21 -16.59 -5.50
CA ASP A 14 18.62 -16.41 -5.86
C ASP A 14 18.82 -15.06 -6.58
N ASN A 15 19.34 -14.08 -5.83
CA ASN A 15 19.64 -12.72 -6.29
C ASN A 15 20.85 -12.64 -7.26
N ASP A 16 21.67 -13.69 -7.35
CA ASP A 16 22.83 -13.77 -8.25
C ASP A 16 22.49 -14.38 -9.61
N LYS A 17 21.23 -14.76 -9.82
CA LYS A 17 20.78 -15.32 -11.10
C LYS A 17 20.99 -14.38 -12.26
N VAL A 18 21.58 -14.93 -13.33
CA VAL A 18 21.81 -14.20 -14.58
C VAL A 18 20.60 -14.34 -15.51
N TYR A 19 20.14 -13.23 -16.05
CA TYR A 19 19.16 -13.14 -17.12
C TYR A 19 19.86 -12.68 -18.40
N TYR A 20 19.35 -13.13 -19.55
CA TYR A 20 19.93 -12.86 -20.84
C TYR A 20 18.99 -12.06 -21.72
N PHE A 21 19.55 -11.10 -22.44
CA PHE A 21 18.88 -10.37 -23.50
C PHE A 21 19.56 -10.64 -24.83
N GLY A 22 18.80 -11.18 -25.78
CA GLY A 22 19.27 -11.54 -27.12
C GLY A 22 18.74 -10.58 -28.19
N PHE A 23 19.62 -10.13 -29.08
CA PHE A 23 19.23 -9.34 -30.26
C PHE A 23 20.13 -9.66 -31.46
N VAL A 24 19.66 -9.32 -32.66
CA VAL A 24 20.44 -9.44 -33.89
C VAL A 24 20.91 -8.08 -34.37
N ALA A 25 22.14 -8.02 -34.86
CA ALA A 25 22.73 -6.80 -35.41
C ALA A 25 22.98 -6.94 -36.92
N ASP A 26 22.63 -5.91 -37.69
CA ASP A 26 22.96 -5.86 -39.11
C ASP A 26 24.46 -5.64 -39.32
N CYS A 27 25.10 -6.58 -40.00
CA CYS A 27 26.53 -6.57 -40.27
C CYS A 27 26.90 -5.82 -41.55
N ARG A 28 25.95 -5.52 -42.46
CA ARG A 28 26.26 -5.00 -43.81
C ARG A 28 27.18 -3.78 -43.81
N HIS A 29 26.95 -2.86 -42.86
CA HIS A 29 27.75 -1.63 -42.72
C HIS A 29 28.90 -1.74 -41.71
N ARG A 30 29.04 -2.89 -41.04
CA ARG A 30 29.99 -3.15 -39.95
C ARG A 30 31.12 -4.12 -40.32
N LEU A 31 31.02 -4.79 -41.47
CA LEU A 31 32.09 -5.59 -42.04
C LEU A 31 33.21 -4.69 -42.58
N GLU A 32 34.44 -5.21 -42.61
CA GLU A 32 35.59 -4.53 -43.24
C GLU A 32 35.29 -4.17 -44.70
N VAL A 33 34.69 -5.13 -45.44
CA VAL A 33 34.11 -4.89 -46.76
C VAL A 33 32.62 -4.63 -46.59
N LYS A 34 32.22 -3.36 -46.71
CA LYS A 34 30.81 -2.97 -46.61
C LYS A 34 29.99 -3.57 -47.74
N LEU A 35 28.88 -4.19 -47.38
CA LEU A 35 27.92 -4.72 -48.35
C LEU A 35 26.97 -3.62 -48.82
N PRO A 36 26.48 -3.68 -50.07
CA PRO A 36 25.51 -2.72 -50.57
C PRO A 36 24.17 -2.86 -49.83
N ALA A 37 23.40 -1.77 -49.77
CA ALA A 37 22.05 -1.79 -49.21
C ALA A 37 21.12 -2.77 -49.94
N THR A 38 21.42 -3.08 -51.20
CA THR A 38 20.70 -4.05 -52.04
C THR A 38 21.14 -5.51 -51.84
N TYR A 39 22.03 -5.79 -50.89
CA TYR A 39 22.50 -7.16 -50.62
C TYR A 39 21.34 -8.09 -50.21
N PHE A 40 21.14 -9.14 -51.01
CA PHE A 40 20.15 -10.19 -50.79
C PHE A 40 20.77 -11.39 -50.07
N GLY A 41 20.36 -11.62 -48.82
CA GLY A 41 20.87 -12.69 -47.97
C GLY A 41 20.93 -12.30 -46.49
N ASN A 42 21.19 -13.28 -45.63
CA ASN A 42 21.37 -13.04 -44.20
C ASN A 42 22.77 -12.49 -43.92
N CYS A 43 22.84 -11.31 -43.32
CA CYS A 43 24.09 -10.69 -42.87
C CYS A 43 23.89 -10.13 -41.46
N LEU A 44 23.67 -11.04 -40.51
CA LEU A 44 23.28 -10.71 -39.13
C LEU A 44 24.27 -11.34 -38.15
N ALA A 45 24.61 -10.61 -37.09
CA ALA A 45 25.35 -11.12 -35.94
C ALA A 45 24.41 -11.34 -34.77
N ILE A 46 24.56 -12.46 -34.07
CA ILE A 46 23.76 -12.78 -32.89
C ILE A 46 24.46 -12.22 -31.65
N CYS A 47 23.75 -11.43 -30.87
CA CYS A 47 24.27 -10.73 -29.71
C CYS A 47 23.52 -11.16 -28.44
N TYR A 48 24.27 -11.35 -27.36
CA TYR A 48 23.72 -11.60 -26.02
C TYR A 48 24.31 -10.63 -25.01
N VAL A 49 23.47 -10.25 -24.07
CA VAL A 49 23.81 -9.45 -22.90
C VAL A 49 23.37 -10.23 -21.68
N ALA A 50 24.22 -10.30 -20.67
CA ALA A 50 23.93 -10.94 -19.40
C ALA A 50 23.85 -9.86 -18.30
N ALA A 51 22.86 -9.95 -17.43
CA ALA A 51 22.72 -9.09 -16.26
C ALA A 51 22.17 -9.91 -15.08
N LYS A 52 22.56 -9.57 -13.85
CA LYS A 52 22.05 -10.26 -12.67
C LYS A 52 20.62 -9.81 -12.34
N LYS A 53 19.85 -10.69 -11.71
CA LYS A 53 18.50 -10.42 -11.21
C LYS A 53 18.47 -9.21 -10.29
N SER A 54 19.40 -9.17 -9.33
CA SER A 54 19.57 -8.05 -8.40
C SER A 54 19.86 -6.72 -9.10
N GLU A 55 20.61 -6.73 -10.20
CA GLU A 55 20.88 -5.53 -10.98
C GLU A 55 19.64 -5.06 -11.75
N LEU A 56 18.87 -5.99 -12.32
CA LEU A 56 17.69 -5.69 -13.13
C LEU A 56 16.47 -5.26 -12.29
N LEU A 57 16.30 -5.83 -11.09
CA LEU A 57 15.18 -5.52 -10.19
C LEU A 57 15.49 -4.37 -9.21
N GLY A 58 16.74 -3.92 -9.12
CA GLY A 58 17.12 -2.77 -8.30
C GLY A 58 16.60 -1.44 -8.87
N GLU A 59 16.65 -0.37 -8.07
CA GLU A 59 16.16 0.97 -8.45
C GLU A 59 16.76 1.52 -9.76
N ASN A 60 17.96 1.06 -10.14
CA ASN A 60 18.67 1.46 -11.35
C ASN A 60 18.59 0.41 -12.49
N GLY A 61 17.64 -0.52 -12.43
CA GLY A 61 17.56 -1.65 -13.37
C GLY A 61 17.55 -1.26 -14.84
N ILE A 62 16.79 -0.23 -15.21
CA ILE A 62 16.74 0.30 -16.58
C ILE A 62 18.12 0.82 -17.02
N ILE A 63 18.81 1.54 -16.14
CA ILE A 63 20.15 2.10 -16.42
C ILE A 63 21.15 0.96 -16.61
N MET A 64 21.08 -0.07 -15.77
CA MET A 64 21.96 -1.23 -15.86
C MET A 64 21.74 -2.01 -17.15
N ALA A 65 20.48 -2.27 -17.51
CA ALA A 65 20.12 -2.93 -18.77
C ALA A 65 20.58 -2.10 -19.98
N ALA A 66 20.28 -0.79 -20.01
CA ALA A 66 20.67 0.11 -21.10
C ALA A 66 22.19 0.20 -21.24
N ARG A 67 22.92 0.26 -20.12
CA ARG A 67 24.40 0.26 -20.12
C ARG A 67 24.95 -1.05 -20.67
N ALA A 68 24.42 -2.18 -20.25
CA ALA A 68 24.89 -3.50 -20.68
C ALA A 68 24.62 -3.72 -22.19
N ILE A 69 23.43 -3.37 -22.67
CA ILE A 69 23.07 -3.41 -24.09
C ILE A 69 23.92 -2.42 -24.89
N GLY A 70 24.05 -1.17 -24.43
CA GLY A 70 24.84 -0.13 -25.08
C GLY A 70 26.32 -0.50 -25.19
N LYS A 71 26.90 -1.09 -24.13
CA LYS A 71 28.25 -1.66 -24.17
C LYS A 71 28.37 -2.73 -25.26
N LYS A 72 27.40 -3.66 -25.33
CA LYS A 72 27.44 -4.72 -26.34
C LYS A 72 27.31 -4.18 -27.76
N VAL A 73 26.46 -3.17 -27.99
CA VAL A 73 26.32 -2.50 -29.29
C VAL A 73 27.62 -1.78 -29.69
N LYS A 74 28.34 -1.18 -28.73
CA LYS A 74 29.63 -0.53 -28.97
C LYS A 74 30.73 -1.53 -29.33
N GLU A 75 30.76 -2.71 -28.71
CA GLU A 75 31.71 -3.78 -29.06
C GLU A 75 31.60 -4.19 -30.54
N LEU A 76 30.40 -4.14 -31.12
CA LEU A 76 30.18 -4.45 -32.54
C LEU A 76 30.87 -3.48 -33.51
N GLU A 77 31.30 -2.30 -33.04
CA GLU A 77 32.09 -1.35 -33.85
C GLU A 77 33.55 -1.77 -33.96
N SER A 78 34.07 -2.47 -32.95
CA SER A 78 35.45 -2.98 -32.94
C SER A 78 35.63 -4.33 -33.65
N GLY A 79 34.53 -5.02 -33.97
CA GLY A 79 34.55 -6.28 -34.71
C GLY A 79 33.21 -7.02 -34.64
N VAL A 80 32.38 -6.88 -35.68
CA VAL A 80 31.01 -7.45 -35.70
C VAL A 80 30.98 -8.99 -35.71
N LEU A 81 32.06 -9.64 -36.14
CA LEU A 81 32.20 -11.10 -36.18
C LEU A 81 33.06 -11.66 -35.02
N ALA A 82 33.47 -10.82 -34.06
CA ALA A 82 34.26 -11.28 -32.94
C ALA A 82 33.48 -12.32 -32.11
N GLY A 83 34.05 -13.52 -31.94
CA GLY A 83 33.42 -14.62 -31.21
C GLY A 83 32.37 -15.40 -32.01
N ALA A 84 32.30 -15.23 -33.33
CA ALA A 84 31.34 -15.92 -34.19
C ALA A 84 31.46 -17.46 -34.12
N GLU A 85 32.66 -17.97 -33.84
CA GLU A 85 32.92 -19.41 -33.64
C GLU A 85 32.14 -20.01 -32.46
N LYS A 86 31.63 -19.16 -31.55
CA LYS A 86 30.85 -19.58 -30.37
C LYS A 86 29.35 -19.29 -30.46
N TRP A 87 28.85 -18.73 -31.57
CA TRP A 87 27.43 -18.32 -31.64
C TRP A 87 26.46 -19.47 -31.38
N ILE A 88 26.71 -20.63 -31.97
CA ILE A 88 25.85 -21.82 -31.82
C ILE A 88 25.94 -22.40 -30.41
N SER A 89 27.15 -22.51 -29.85
CA SER A 89 27.34 -23.03 -28.50
C SER A 89 26.73 -22.10 -27.45
N ASN A 90 26.89 -20.78 -27.61
CA ASN A 90 26.34 -19.78 -26.70
C ASN A 90 24.81 -19.75 -26.78
N TRP A 91 24.23 -19.85 -27.99
CA TRP A 91 22.77 -19.94 -28.13
C TRP A 91 22.22 -21.14 -27.38
N LYS A 92 22.86 -22.30 -27.53
CA LYS A 92 22.44 -23.53 -26.84
C LYS A 92 22.51 -23.35 -25.32
N GLU A 93 23.63 -22.84 -24.81
CA GLU A 93 23.82 -22.62 -23.37
C GLU A 93 22.81 -21.62 -22.78
N VAL A 94 22.54 -20.52 -23.49
CA VAL A 94 21.64 -19.47 -23.02
C VAL A 94 20.17 -19.89 -23.11
N SER A 95 19.77 -20.59 -24.18
CA SER A 95 18.40 -21.08 -24.35
C SER A 95 18.03 -22.20 -23.37
N GLU A 96 18.96 -23.09 -23.04
CA GLU A 96 18.76 -24.16 -22.05
C GLU A 96 18.56 -23.62 -20.62
N GLN A 97 18.96 -22.39 -20.35
CA GLN A 97 18.80 -21.75 -19.04
C GLN A 97 17.40 -21.17 -18.79
N GLY A 98 16.51 -21.12 -19.81
CA GLY A 98 15.12 -20.68 -19.68
C GLY A 98 14.93 -19.20 -19.30
N ARG A 99 15.97 -18.37 -19.40
CA ARG A 99 16.02 -16.97 -18.89
C ARG A 99 16.44 -15.98 -19.98
N LEU A 100 16.09 -16.27 -21.22
CA LEU A 100 16.43 -15.47 -22.39
C LEU A 100 15.20 -14.70 -22.87
N VAL A 101 15.30 -13.37 -22.92
CA VAL A 101 14.35 -12.51 -23.63
C VAL A 101 14.98 -12.09 -24.94
N THR A 102 14.24 -12.20 -26.04
CA THR A 102 14.73 -11.79 -27.38
C THR A 102 13.91 -10.64 -27.94
N VAL A 103 14.56 -9.81 -28.77
CA VAL A 103 13.88 -8.79 -29.56
C VAL A 103 13.97 -9.09 -31.05
N ALA A 104 12.84 -8.92 -31.75
CA ALA A 104 12.79 -8.93 -33.21
C ALA A 104 12.40 -7.56 -33.76
N GLY A 105 12.80 -7.27 -34.99
CA GLY A 105 12.48 -6.02 -35.66
C GLY A 105 13.45 -4.87 -35.33
N SER A 106 13.21 -3.73 -35.96
CA SER A 106 13.94 -2.48 -35.73
C SER A 106 13.12 -1.32 -36.28
N PRO A 107 13.16 -0.11 -35.68
CA PRO A 107 12.53 1.08 -36.25
C PRO A 107 13.18 1.48 -37.58
N LYS A 108 14.35 0.91 -37.91
CA LYS A 108 15.04 1.16 -39.17
C LYS A 108 14.50 0.32 -40.33
N LEU A 109 13.63 -0.65 -40.08
CA LEU A 109 13.05 -1.50 -41.12
C LEU A 109 11.96 -0.79 -41.92
N ARG A 110 11.42 0.33 -41.44
CA ARG A 110 10.50 1.18 -42.21
C ARG A 110 9.24 0.44 -42.68
N ALA A 111 8.72 -0.43 -41.82
CA ALA A 111 7.57 -1.29 -42.12
C ALA A 111 6.32 -0.49 -42.54
N TYR A 112 6.10 0.68 -41.91
CA TYR A 112 4.96 1.55 -42.21
C TYR A 112 5.12 2.35 -43.52
N GLU A 113 6.27 2.23 -44.20
CA GLU A 113 6.49 2.85 -45.52
C GLU A 113 6.01 2.00 -46.69
N THR A 114 5.59 0.77 -46.41
CA THR A 114 5.02 -0.12 -47.42
C THR A 114 3.68 0.43 -47.90
N ASP A 115 3.62 0.94 -49.13
CA ASP A 115 2.39 1.46 -49.75
C ASP A 115 2.17 0.79 -51.11
N PHE A 116 1.07 0.05 -51.23
CA PHE A 116 0.65 -0.59 -52.47
C PHE A 116 -0.18 0.35 -53.39
N GLY A 117 -0.31 1.62 -53.02
CA GLY A 117 -1.18 2.62 -53.65
C GLY A 117 -2.50 2.86 -52.90
N TRP A 118 -2.71 2.22 -51.75
CA TRP A 118 -3.90 2.37 -50.90
C TRP A 118 -3.59 3.05 -49.56
N GLY A 119 -2.36 3.55 -49.39
CA GLY A 119 -1.87 4.18 -48.19
C GLY A 119 -1.07 3.23 -47.29
N ARG A 120 -0.45 3.83 -46.26
CA ARG A 120 0.42 3.15 -45.30
C ARG A 120 -0.34 2.15 -44.42
N PRO A 121 0.33 1.11 -43.88
CA PRO A 121 -0.28 0.19 -42.94
C PRO A 121 -0.78 0.94 -41.70
N LYS A 122 -1.90 0.49 -41.14
CA LYS A 122 -2.45 1.06 -39.88
C LYS A 122 -1.90 0.39 -38.62
N LYS A 123 -1.38 -0.82 -38.76
CA LYS A 123 -0.76 -1.61 -37.69
C LYS A 123 0.17 -2.66 -38.32
N THR A 124 1.34 -2.84 -37.73
CA THR A 124 2.28 -3.94 -38.07
C THR A 124 2.56 -4.77 -36.84
N GLU A 125 2.61 -6.10 -36.98
CA GLU A 125 2.77 -7.03 -35.88
C GLU A 125 3.67 -8.20 -36.29
N VAL A 126 4.49 -8.70 -35.36
CA VAL A 126 5.39 -9.84 -35.58
C VAL A 126 5.01 -11.00 -34.66
N LEU A 127 4.02 -11.78 -35.09
CA LEU A 127 3.33 -12.75 -34.24
C LEU A 127 4.20 -13.93 -33.75
N HIS A 128 5.21 -14.33 -34.53
CA HIS A 128 6.04 -15.50 -34.19
C HIS A 128 6.86 -15.30 -32.90
N VAL A 129 7.13 -14.05 -32.54
CA VAL A 129 7.96 -13.66 -31.39
C VAL A 129 7.24 -13.97 -30.07
N TYR A 130 5.91 -13.96 -30.08
CA TYR A 130 5.05 -14.24 -28.93
C TYR A 130 5.16 -15.69 -28.47
N ALA A 131 5.29 -16.63 -29.41
CA ALA A 131 5.49 -18.05 -29.08
C ALA A 131 6.87 -18.32 -28.43
N SER A 132 7.86 -17.44 -28.65
CA SER A 132 9.22 -17.57 -28.11
C SER A 132 9.47 -16.77 -26.83
N GLY A 133 8.45 -16.10 -26.26
CA GLY A 133 8.61 -15.26 -25.07
C GLY A 133 9.46 -14.00 -25.31
N GLY A 134 9.59 -13.57 -26.57
CA GLY A 134 10.28 -12.34 -26.94
C GLY A 134 9.30 -11.18 -27.13
N PHE A 135 9.83 -10.04 -27.56
CA PHE A 135 9.03 -8.89 -28.01
C PHE A 135 9.51 -8.36 -29.36
N HIS A 136 8.64 -7.66 -30.07
CA HIS A 136 8.99 -7.02 -31.33
C HIS A 136 9.04 -5.51 -31.17
N LEU A 137 9.86 -4.88 -32.02
CA LEU A 137 10.09 -3.46 -31.99
C LEU A 137 10.02 -2.89 -33.41
N CYS A 138 9.20 -1.85 -33.59
CA CYS A 138 9.03 -1.14 -34.85
C CYS A 138 8.93 0.38 -34.63
N GLU A 139 8.95 1.15 -35.71
CA GLU A 139 8.71 2.60 -35.64
C GLU A 139 7.25 2.90 -35.28
N CYS A 140 6.99 4.04 -34.64
CA CYS A 140 5.63 4.44 -34.30
C CYS A 140 4.81 4.79 -35.56
N ARG A 141 3.55 4.36 -35.60
CA ARG A 141 2.63 4.59 -36.72
C ARG A 141 2.26 6.07 -36.94
N ASP A 142 2.48 6.92 -35.94
CA ASP A 142 2.17 8.35 -35.99
C ASP A 142 3.25 9.19 -36.71
N GLY A 143 4.41 8.60 -37.04
CA GLY A 143 5.52 9.29 -37.68
C GLY A 143 6.27 10.28 -36.77
N GLY A 144 5.97 10.31 -35.47
CA GLY A 144 6.56 11.21 -34.47
C GLY A 144 7.97 10.83 -34.00
N GLY A 145 8.61 9.83 -34.63
CA GLY A 145 9.92 9.31 -34.23
C GLY A 145 9.90 8.40 -32.99
N GLY A 146 8.71 8.02 -32.51
CA GLY A 146 8.54 7.06 -31.42
C GLY A 146 8.83 5.61 -31.84
N VAL A 147 8.77 4.71 -30.86
CA VAL A 147 8.98 3.27 -31.03
C VAL A 147 7.75 2.52 -30.53
N GLU A 148 7.19 1.64 -31.35
CA GLU A 148 6.15 0.69 -30.96
C GLU A 148 6.80 -0.63 -30.52
N ILE A 149 6.40 -1.12 -29.34
CA ILE A 149 6.83 -2.40 -28.78
C ILE A 149 5.60 -3.29 -28.65
N GLY A 150 5.61 -4.45 -29.28
CA GLY A 150 4.57 -5.47 -29.07
C GLY A 150 5.13 -6.72 -28.43
N LEU A 151 4.41 -7.24 -27.45
CA LEU A 151 4.73 -8.45 -26.69
C LEU A 151 3.44 -9.15 -26.31
N ALA A 152 3.56 -10.42 -25.95
CA ALA A 152 2.46 -11.19 -25.39
C ALA A 152 3.00 -12.01 -24.22
N LEU A 153 2.31 -11.93 -23.08
CA LEU A 153 2.62 -12.67 -21.86
C LEU A 153 1.35 -13.40 -21.39
N PRO A 154 1.46 -14.45 -20.56
CA PRO A 154 0.32 -15.00 -19.85
C PRO A 154 -0.44 -13.87 -19.12
N GLN A 155 -1.79 -13.92 -19.07
CA GLN A 155 -2.63 -12.82 -18.57
C GLN A 155 -2.12 -12.21 -17.26
N GLY A 156 -1.93 -13.00 -16.21
CA GLY A 156 -1.45 -12.48 -14.92
C GLY A 156 -0.04 -11.88 -14.97
N GLN A 157 0.82 -12.29 -15.90
CA GLN A 157 2.11 -11.62 -16.14
C GLN A 157 1.94 -10.34 -16.96
N MET A 158 0.99 -10.30 -17.90
CA MET A 158 0.69 -9.12 -18.69
C MET A 158 0.08 -8.01 -17.82
N ASP A 159 -0.76 -8.38 -16.84
CA ASP A 159 -1.35 -7.44 -15.88
C ASP A 159 -0.25 -6.80 -15.02
N VAL A 160 0.64 -7.62 -14.44
CA VAL A 160 1.82 -7.14 -13.72
C VAL A 160 2.71 -6.29 -14.62
N PHE A 161 3.01 -6.75 -15.84
CA PHE A 161 3.85 -6.02 -16.78
C PHE A 161 3.26 -4.66 -17.13
N SER A 162 1.94 -4.57 -17.34
CA SER A 162 1.23 -3.32 -17.61
C SER A 162 1.25 -2.40 -16.40
N GLY A 163 1.11 -2.94 -15.18
CA GLY A 163 1.26 -2.21 -13.93
C GLY A 163 2.67 -1.64 -13.71
N ILE A 164 3.70 -2.18 -14.37
CA ILE A 164 5.06 -1.58 -14.34
C ILE A 164 5.13 -0.28 -15.17
N PHE A 165 4.23 -0.09 -16.15
CA PHE A 165 4.14 1.15 -16.94
C PHE A 165 3.34 2.25 -16.23
N GLU A 166 3.36 2.30 -14.89
CA GLU A 166 3.08 3.56 -14.22
C GLU A 166 4.07 4.62 -14.71
N GLN A 167 3.59 5.51 -15.57
CA GLN A 167 4.41 6.60 -16.04
C GLN A 167 4.43 7.63 -14.93
N VAL A 168 5.56 7.69 -14.21
CA VAL A 168 5.86 8.83 -13.36
C VAL A 168 5.80 10.07 -14.24
N ILE A 169 4.81 10.91 -13.98
CA ILE A 169 4.65 12.21 -14.62
C ILE A 169 5.68 13.17 -14.03
N ASP A 170 5.75 13.23 -12.68
CA ASP A 170 6.66 14.13 -11.99
C ASP A 170 6.89 13.73 -10.52
N HIS A 171 7.99 14.21 -9.94
CA HIS A 171 8.33 14.09 -8.52
C HIS A 171 8.58 15.47 -7.91
N PHE A 172 7.83 15.78 -6.86
CA PHE A 172 7.96 17.04 -6.15
C PHE A 172 8.37 16.85 -4.70
N ARG A 173 8.91 17.93 -4.13
CA ARG A 173 9.00 18.12 -2.70
C ARG A 173 8.08 19.28 -2.32
N VAL A 174 7.16 19.06 -1.39
CA VAL A 174 6.24 20.09 -0.92
C VAL A 174 6.55 20.38 0.53
N SER A 175 6.98 21.61 0.81
CA SER A 175 7.19 22.13 2.17
C SER A 175 5.99 22.99 2.59
N PRO A 176 5.84 23.30 3.88
CA PRO A 176 5.18 24.54 4.29
C PRO A 176 5.76 25.75 3.54
N PRO A 177 5.03 26.88 3.42
CA PRO A 177 5.59 28.10 2.85
C PRO A 177 6.85 28.51 3.61
N LEU A 178 7.90 28.90 2.90
CA LEU A 178 9.20 29.21 3.51
C LEU A 178 9.06 30.29 4.59
N GLY A 179 9.66 30.06 5.76
CA GLY A 179 9.60 30.98 6.90
C GLY A 179 8.23 31.08 7.59
N SER A 180 7.22 30.31 7.17
CA SER A 180 5.88 30.33 7.79
C SER A 180 5.79 29.52 9.08
N VAL A 181 6.71 28.56 9.27
CA VAL A 181 6.80 27.70 10.46
C VAL A 181 8.23 27.81 11.00
N PRO A 182 8.43 28.21 12.26
CA PRO A 182 9.76 28.20 12.86
C PRO A 182 10.25 26.77 13.08
N THR A 183 11.58 26.59 13.16
CA THR A 183 12.16 25.31 13.61
C THR A 183 11.53 24.91 14.94
N THR A 184 10.83 23.78 14.95
CA THR A 184 9.99 23.36 16.08
C THR A 184 10.27 21.91 16.43
N SER A 185 10.58 21.67 17.70
CA SER A 185 10.71 20.33 18.27
C SER A 185 9.45 19.99 19.05
N LEU A 186 8.88 18.81 18.81
CA LEU A 186 7.73 18.27 19.52
C LEU A 186 8.15 16.99 20.25
N PRO A 187 8.06 16.96 21.60
CA PRO A 187 8.31 15.74 22.34
C PRO A 187 7.21 14.71 22.08
N LEU A 188 7.59 13.43 22.01
CA LEU A 188 6.62 12.34 22.03
C LEU A 188 5.92 12.28 23.38
N THR A 189 4.65 11.91 23.36
CA THR A 189 3.86 11.57 24.54
C THR A 189 3.84 10.05 24.71
N PHE A 190 3.45 9.53 25.87
CA PHE A 190 3.32 8.07 26.05
C PHE A 190 2.33 7.44 25.05
N PHE A 191 1.36 8.19 24.51
CA PHE A 191 0.47 7.71 23.45
C PHE A 191 1.17 7.45 22.12
N ASP A 192 2.32 8.09 21.87
CA ASP A 192 3.06 7.97 20.60
C ASP A 192 3.98 6.74 20.57
N PHE A 193 4.46 6.27 21.73
CA PHE A 193 5.46 5.21 21.84
C PHE A 193 5.03 3.84 21.28
N PRO A 194 3.80 3.33 21.53
CA PRO A 194 3.36 2.05 20.97
C PRO A 194 3.49 2.00 19.44
N TRP A 195 3.38 3.16 18.78
CA TRP A 195 3.39 3.28 17.32
C TRP A 195 4.78 3.35 16.70
N LEU A 196 5.85 3.46 17.52
CA LEU A 196 7.24 3.31 17.05
C LEU A 196 7.53 1.91 16.50
N LEU A 197 6.66 0.95 16.81
CA LEU A 197 6.76 -0.46 16.46
C LEU A 197 5.89 -0.82 15.24
N CYS A 198 5.14 0.15 14.73
CA CYS A 198 4.27 -0.03 13.58
C CYS A 198 5.00 0.32 12.28
N ARG A 199 4.70 -0.43 11.22
CA ARG A 199 5.02 0.00 9.85
C ARG A 199 4.26 1.30 9.52
N PRO A 200 4.70 2.09 8.53
CA PRO A 200 3.93 3.24 8.08
C PRO A 200 2.51 2.84 7.64
N MET A 201 1.55 3.69 7.96
CA MET A 201 0.15 3.56 7.58
C MET A 201 -0.01 3.92 6.11
N GLU A 202 -0.87 3.20 5.41
CA GLU A 202 -1.17 3.39 3.99
C GLU A 202 -2.68 3.64 3.82
N ARG A 203 -3.04 4.70 3.08
CA ARG A 203 -4.43 5.12 2.82
C ARG A 203 -4.58 5.55 1.37
N LEU A 204 -5.61 5.05 0.69
CA LEU A 204 -5.94 5.43 -0.68
C LEU A 204 -7.35 6.01 -0.72
N PHE A 205 -7.55 7.06 -1.52
CA PHE A 205 -8.83 7.70 -1.77
C PHE A 205 -9.05 7.81 -3.28
N PHE A 206 -10.01 7.06 -3.82
CA PHE A 206 -10.33 7.05 -5.24
C PHE A 206 -11.51 8.00 -5.51
N TYR A 207 -11.41 8.84 -6.54
CA TYR A 207 -12.44 9.79 -6.95
C TYR A 207 -12.70 9.66 -8.45
N GLU A 208 -13.95 9.85 -8.86
CA GLU A 208 -14.27 10.08 -10.27
C GLU A 208 -13.60 11.36 -10.75
N PHE A 209 -12.96 11.31 -11.91
CA PHE A 209 -12.25 12.43 -12.50
C PHE A 209 -12.26 12.29 -14.03
N PRO A 210 -13.30 12.80 -14.71
CA PRO A 210 -13.52 12.58 -16.13
C PRO A 210 -12.69 13.54 -17.01
N TYR A 211 -11.39 13.66 -16.71
CA TYR A 211 -10.49 14.56 -17.42
C TYR A 211 -9.19 13.87 -17.81
N PRO A 212 -8.54 14.30 -18.91
CA PRO A 212 -7.25 13.76 -19.32
C PRO A 212 -6.12 14.22 -18.39
N THR A 213 -5.00 13.49 -18.40
CA THR A 213 -3.79 13.83 -17.64
C THR A 213 -3.32 15.26 -17.84
N LEU A 214 -3.38 15.78 -19.07
CA LEU A 214 -2.99 17.16 -19.37
C LEU A 214 -3.82 18.20 -18.63
N TYR A 215 -5.10 17.90 -18.36
CA TYR A 215 -5.95 18.79 -17.57
C TYR A 215 -5.51 18.81 -16.11
N LEU A 216 -5.22 17.64 -15.52
CA LEU A 216 -4.68 17.52 -14.16
C LEU A 216 -3.37 18.31 -14.04
N THR A 217 -2.40 18.06 -14.92
CA THR A 217 -1.06 18.65 -14.82
C THR A 217 -1.07 20.17 -15.00
N ASN A 218 -1.86 20.69 -15.94
CA ASN A 218 -1.86 22.13 -16.24
C ASN A 218 -2.75 22.96 -15.30
N ASN A 219 -3.88 22.42 -14.82
CA ASN A 219 -4.90 23.22 -14.13
C ASN A 219 -5.07 22.87 -12.65
N ILE A 220 -4.90 21.60 -12.29
CA ILE A 220 -5.23 21.11 -10.96
C ILE A 220 -3.98 20.97 -10.10
N LEU A 221 -2.92 20.38 -10.65
CA LEU A 221 -1.69 20.06 -9.92
C LEU A 221 -1.01 21.29 -9.29
N PRO A 222 -0.91 22.47 -9.95
CA PRO A 222 -0.36 23.65 -9.31
C PRO A 222 -1.15 24.06 -8.05
N ILE A 223 -2.48 24.07 -8.14
CA ILE A 223 -3.39 24.42 -7.05
C ILE A 223 -3.31 23.38 -5.94
N LEU A 224 -3.25 22.09 -6.30
CA LEU A 224 -3.18 20.98 -5.36
C LEU A 224 -1.89 21.00 -4.54
N LYS A 225 -0.76 21.33 -5.17
CA LYS A 225 0.53 21.51 -4.49
C LYS A 225 0.53 22.75 -3.59
N ASN A 226 -0.03 23.85 -4.05
CA ASN A 226 -0.08 25.08 -3.26
C ASN A 226 -1.00 24.92 -2.04
N SER A 227 -2.20 24.37 -2.21
CA SER A 227 -3.12 24.08 -1.11
C SER A 227 -2.51 23.10 -0.10
N LEU A 228 -1.74 22.11 -0.57
CA LEU A 228 -0.99 21.20 0.29
C LEU A 228 0.08 21.95 1.10
N SER A 229 0.86 22.83 0.46
CA SER A 229 1.85 23.67 1.14
C SER A 229 1.20 24.49 2.26
N LEU A 230 0.11 25.19 1.95
CA LEU A 230 -0.66 25.97 2.93
C LEU A 230 -1.23 25.10 4.05
N THR A 231 -1.68 23.88 3.74
CA THR A 231 -2.13 22.92 4.77
C THR A 231 -0.99 22.52 5.70
N LEU A 232 0.18 22.20 5.13
CA LEU A 232 1.37 21.80 5.89
C LEU A 232 1.90 22.93 6.78
N GLN A 233 1.58 24.20 6.53
CA GLN A 233 1.86 25.28 7.48
C GLN A 233 1.23 25.01 8.86
N HIS A 234 -0.03 24.58 8.86
CA HIS A 234 -0.76 24.29 10.10
C HIS A 234 -0.51 22.86 10.59
N PHE A 235 -0.34 21.93 9.66
CA PHE A 235 -0.07 20.52 9.91
C PHE A 235 1.42 20.17 9.78
N PHE A 236 2.29 21.11 10.16
CA PHE A 236 3.73 21.00 9.97
C PHE A 236 4.38 19.73 10.56
N PRO A 237 3.84 19.08 11.63
CA PRO A 237 4.43 17.83 12.10
C PRO A 237 4.47 16.74 11.03
N LEU A 238 3.58 16.76 10.03
CA LEU A 238 3.61 15.83 8.90
C LEU A 238 4.76 16.09 7.93
N ALA A 239 5.24 17.34 7.83
CA ALA A 239 6.41 17.71 7.04
C ALA A 239 7.73 17.52 7.79
N SER A 240 7.68 17.29 9.11
CA SER A 240 8.83 17.05 9.98
C SER A 240 9.46 15.68 9.76
N ASN A 241 10.55 15.45 10.51
CA ASN A 241 11.17 14.14 10.64
C ASN A 241 11.08 13.63 12.08
N LEU A 242 10.92 12.31 12.25
CA LEU A 242 11.11 11.65 13.54
C LEU A 242 12.59 11.40 13.75
N MET A 243 13.12 11.98 14.83
CA MET A 243 14.50 11.85 15.27
C MET A 243 14.56 10.74 16.32
N CYS A 244 15.28 9.65 16.05
CA CYS A 244 15.49 8.52 16.94
C CYS A 244 16.97 8.42 17.32
N PRO A 245 17.41 9.18 18.33
CA PRO A 245 18.79 9.13 18.83
C PRO A 245 19.07 7.79 19.54
N PRO A 246 20.35 7.39 19.71
CA PRO A 246 20.69 6.17 20.42
C PRO A 246 20.24 6.20 21.89
N SER A 247 19.99 5.02 22.46
CA SER A 247 19.68 4.88 23.88
C SER A 247 20.79 5.51 24.75
N PRO A 248 20.45 6.26 25.81
CA PRO A 248 19.13 6.38 26.45
C PRO A 248 18.29 7.59 26.00
N GLN A 249 18.68 8.30 24.93
CA GLN A 249 17.97 9.50 24.49
C GLN A 249 16.60 9.15 23.91
N LYS A 250 15.62 10.03 24.10
CA LYS A 250 14.23 9.78 23.66
C LYS A 250 14.02 10.26 22.23
N PRO A 251 13.20 9.55 21.42
CA PRO A 251 12.77 10.06 20.14
C PRO A 251 11.91 11.32 20.26
N TYR A 252 11.95 12.17 19.24
CA TYR A 252 11.18 13.39 19.14
C TYR A 252 10.91 13.77 17.69
N ILE A 253 9.90 14.59 17.43
CA ILE A 253 9.59 15.09 16.09
C ILE A 253 10.27 16.45 15.93
N LEU A 254 10.99 16.65 14.83
CA LEU A 254 11.67 17.90 14.52
C LEU A 254 11.29 18.41 13.14
N TYR A 255 10.75 19.63 13.10
CA TYR A 255 10.62 20.42 11.90
C TYR A 255 11.78 21.41 11.82
N LYS A 256 12.45 21.49 10.67
CA LYS A 256 13.34 22.58 10.29
C LYS A 256 12.77 23.32 9.10
N ASP A 257 12.97 24.64 9.03
CA ASP A 257 12.53 25.43 7.87
C ASP A 257 13.15 24.86 6.57
N GLY A 258 12.31 24.63 5.56
CA GLY A 258 12.66 23.93 4.33
C GLY A 258 12.44 22.41 4.34
N ASP A 259 12.12 21.79 5.48
CA ASP A 259 11.67 20.40 5.52
C ASP A 259 10.41 20.23 4.65
N SER A 260 10.34 19.10 3.96
CA SER A 260 9.36 18.85 2.89
C SER A 260 9.02 17.38 2.77
N ILE A 261 7.82 17.11 2.26
CA ILE A 261 7.36 15.75 1.96
C ILE A 261 7.55 15.40 0.49
N PRO A 262 7.84 14.12 0.15
CA PRO A 262 7.70 13.63 -1.21
C PRO A 262 6.25 13.70 -1.68
N PHE A 263 6.05 14.20 -2.89
CA PHE A 263 4.76 14.25 -3.57
C PHE A 263 4.95 13.79 -5.03
N THR A 264 4.47 12.60 -5.36
CA THR A 264 4.64 11.99 -6.68
C THR A 264 3.36 12.08 -7.49
N VAL A 265 3.47 12.30 -8.79
CA VAL A 265 2.34 12.23 -9.72
C VAL A 265 2.62 11.13 -10.74
N VAL A 266 1.67 10.20 -10.89
CA VAL A 266 1.77 9.07 -11.81
C VAL A 266 0.53 8.99 -12.68
N GLU A 267 0.70 8.49 -13.90
CA GLU A 267 -0.40 8.05 -14.76
C GLU A 267 -0.55 6.53 -14.64
N SER A 268 -1.78 6.05 -14.49
CA SER A 268 -2.11 4.64 -14.46
C SER A 268 -3.05 4.28 -15.61
N MET A 269 -2.76 3.13 -16.22
CA MET A 269 -3.57 2.54 -17.28
C MET A 269 -4.46 1.39 -16.77
N LEU A 270 -4.49 1.15 -15.45
CA LEU A 270 -5.36 0.15 -14.83
C LEU A 270 -6.83 0.56 -14.93
N ASP A 271 -7.73 -0.42 -14.88
CA ASP A 271 -9.17 -0.16 -14.95
C ASP A 271 -9.67 0.44 -13.63
N PHE A 272 -10.07 1.72 -13.68
CA PHE A 272 -10.56 2.45 -12.52
C PHE A 272 -11.84 1.84 -11.93
N ASP A 273 -12.76 1.37 -12.77
CA ASP A 273 -14.05 0.83 -12.32
C ASP A 273 -13.86 -0.52 -11.63
N GLN A 274 -12.90 -1.32 -12.10
CA GLN A 274 -12.50 -2.56 -11.44
C GLN A 274 -11.91 -2.30 -10.04
N LEU A 275 -11.04 -1.29 -9.91
CA LEU A 275 -10.37 -0.96 -8.63
C LEU A 275 -11.31 -0.44 -7.54
N ILE A 276 -12.38 0.26 -7.92
CA ILE A 276 -13.35 0.80 -6.95
C ILE A 276 -14.51 -0.16 -6.63
N GLY A 277 -14.60 -1.28 -7.35
CA GLY A 277 -15.63 -2.30 -7.20
C GLY A 277 -15.52 -3.08 -5.88
N ASP A 278 -16.66 -3.51 -5.33
CA ASP A 278 -16.70 -4.23 -4.04
C ASP A 278 -16.57 -5.76 -4.18
N HIS A 279 -16.92 -6.31 -5.34
CA HIS A 279 -17.11 -7.77 -5.54
C HIS A 279 -16.05 -8.41 -6.43
N ALA A 280 -15.25 -7.60 -7.14
CA ALA A 280 -14.06 -8.09 -7.82
C ALA A 280 -12.97 -8.13 -6.75
N GLY A 281 -12.52 -9.31 -6.35
CA GLY A 281 -11.34 -9.40 -5.49
C GLY A 281 -10.22 -8.58 -6.11
N VAL A 282 -9.76 -7.54 -5.41
CA VAL A 282 -8.75 -6.63 -5.95
C VAL A 282 -7.39 -7.30 -5.76
N ASP A 283 -6.58 -7.34 -6.83
CA ASP A 283 -5.18 -7.74 -6.69
C ASP A 283 -4.47 -6.68 -5.83
N LEU A 284 -4.02 -7.11 -4.66
CA LEU A 284 -3.40 -6.24 -3.67
C LEU A 284 -2.12 -5.59 -4.22
N ARG A 285 -1.47 -6.19 -5.22
CA ARG A 285 -0.32 -5.60 -5.92
C ARG A 285 -0.71 -4.40 -6.77
N GLU A 286 -1.90 -4.40 -7.38
CA GLU A 286 -2.40 -3.24 -8.11
C GLU A 286 -2.65 -2.06 -7.15
N LEU A 287 -3.17 -2.33 -5.94
CA LEU A 287 -3.32 -1.27 -4.92
C LEU A 287 -1.98 -0.70 -4.46
N GLN A 288 -0.91 -1.51 -4.44
CA GLN A 288 0.43 -1.05 -4.05
C GLN A 288 1.03 -0.05 -5.02
N CYS A 289 0.67 -0.12 -6.31
CA CYS A 289 1.06 0.87 -7.31
C CYS A 289 0.66 2.29 -6.88
N PHE A 290 -0.47 2.43 -6.17
CA PHE A 290 -0.98 3.73 -5.70
C PHE A 290 -0.47 4.16 -4.32
N VAL A 291 0.29 3.31 -3.63
CA VAL A 291 0.91 3.65 -2.34
C VAL A 291 2.18 4.46 -2.59
N PRO A 292 2.35 5.65 -1.96
CA PRO A 292 3.53 6.47 -2.17
C PRO A 292 4.82 5.76 -1.78
N LYS A 293 5.85 5.90 -2.62
CA LYS A 293 7.21 5.44 -2.30
C LYS A 293 7.70 6.11 -1.01
N TRP A 294 8.13 5.28 -0.06
CA TRP A 294 8.60 5.75 1.23
C TRP A 294 10.09 6.10 1.16
N PRO A 295 10.54 7.29 1.60
CA PRO A 295 11.95 7.61 1.60
C PRO A 295 12.74 6.72 2.58
N PRO A 296 13.98 6.36 2.25
CA PRO A 296 14.80 5.57 3.15
C PRO A 296 15.13 6.35 4.43
N THR A 297 15.17 5.63 5.55
CA THR A 297 15.66 6.16 6.83
C THR A 297 17.12 6.59 6.67
N ARG A 298 17.44 7.80 7.13
CA ARG A 298 18.81 8.32 7.13
C ARG A 298 19.42 8.16 8.51
N VAL A 299 20.74 8.07 8.59
CA VAL A 299 21.48 8.05 9.86
C VAL A 299 22.46 9.21 9.84
N THR A 300 22.44 10.04 10.88
CA THR A 300 23.36 11.17 11.05
C THR A 300 24.68 10.71 11.68
N SER A 301 25.67 11.60 11.75
CA SER A 301 27.01 11.29 12.27
C SER A 301 27.06 10.90 13.75
N ASP A 302 26.02 11.22 14.50
CA ASP A 302 25.81 10.88 15.92
C ASP A 302 24.93 9.63 16.10
N ASP A 303 24.78 8.80 15.05
CA ASP A 303 23.93 7.61 15.00
C ASP A 303 22.42 7.86 15.21
N THR A 304 21.97 9.13 15.15
CA THR A 304 20.54 9.45 15.19
C THR A 304 19.88 9.02 13.88
N ARG A 305 18.86 8.16 13.99
CA ARG A 305 18.03 7.78 12.84
C ARG A 305 17.00 8.86 12.55
N VAL A 306 16.89 9.26 11.30
CA VAL A 306 15.96 10.27 10.81
C VAL A 306 14.95 9.59 9.89
N VAL A 307 13.71 9.51 10.36
CA VAL A 307 12.61 8.82 9.68
C VAL A 307 11.62 9.87 9.15
N PRO A 308 11.29 9.86 7.84
CA PRO A 308 10.26 10.75 7.28
C PRO A 308 8.88 10.42 7.89
N LEU A 309 7.98 11.41 7.91
CA LEU A 309 6.67 11.25 8.56
C LEU A 309 5.49 11.11 7.59
N LEU A 310 5.58 11.64 6.36
CA LEU A 310 4.53 11.57 5.35
C LEU A 310 5.13 11.52 3.93
N ALA A 311 4.50 10.75 3.06
CA ALA A 311 4.66 10.79 1.61
C ALA A 311 3.29 10.73 0.94
N LEU A 312 3.13 11.42 -0.18
CA LEU A 312 1.87 11.50 -0.93
C LEU A 312 2.10 11.13 -2.40
N GLN A 313 1.07 10.55 -3.01
CA GLN A 313 1.03 10.22 -4.42
C GLN A 313 -0.33 10.56 -5.00
N VAL A 314 -0.35 11.09 -6.21
CA VAL A 314 -1.54 11.31 -7.01
C VAL A 314 -1.42 10.46 -8.26
N ALA A 315 -2.30 9.48 -8.41
CA ALA A 315 -2.40 8.65 -9.60
C ALA A 315 -3.61 9.09 -10.43
N VAL A 316 -3.41 9.42 -11.70
CA VAL A 316 -4.49 9.75 -12.64
C VAL A 316 -4.80 8.57 -13.55
N PHE A 317 -6.09 8.31 -13.73
CA PHE A 317 -6.64 7.36 -14.68
C PHE A 317 -7.30 8.19 -15.79
N PRO A 318 -6.65 8.37 -16.95
CA PRO A 318 -7.08 9.35 -17.93
C PRO A 318 -8.55 9.21 -18.33
N ASN A 319 -9.32 10.28 -18.10
CA ASN A 319 -10.77 10.38 -18.37
C ASN A 319 -11.69 9.52 -17.47
N SER A 320 -11.16 8.89 -16.43
CA SER A 320 -11.95 8.04 -15.53
C SER A 320 -11.88 8.51 -14.08
N GLY A 321 -10.69 8.64 -13.52
CA GLY A 321 -10.52 8.75 -12.08
C GLY A 321 -9.19 9.32 -11.62
N ILE A 322 -9.11 9.59 -10.32
CA ILE A 322 -7.90 10.01 -9.63
C ILE A 322 -7.83 9.31 -8.27
N CYS A 323 -6.66 8.79 -7.92
CA CYS A 323 -6.38 8.25 -6.59
C CYS A 323 -5.39 9.15 -5.86
N ILE A 324 -5.73 9.53 -4.63
CA ILE A 324 -4.80 10.18 -3.70
C ILE A 324 -4.34 9.13 -2.69
N GLY A 325 -3.09 8.72 -2.83
CA GLY A 325 -2.40 7.81 -1.92
C GLY A 325 -1.60 8.57 -0.87
N ALA A 326 -1.66 8.09 0.36
CA ALA A 326 -0.89 8.61 1.49
C ALA A 326 -0.22 7.47 2.24
N LYS A 327 1.07 7.66 2.54
CA LYS A 327 1.83 6.82 3.46
C LYS A 327 2.35 7.69 4.59
N PHE A 328 2.12 7.32 5.84
CA PHE A 328 2.54 8.15 6.99
C PHE A 328 2.94 7.35 8.21
N CYS A 329 3.83 7.88 9.04
CA CYS A 329 4.25 7.23 10.28
C CYS A 329 3.15 7.40 11.35
N HIS A 330 2.70 6.29 11.96
CA HIS A 330 1.62 6.37 12.96
C HIS A 330 2.03 7.18 14.21
N VAL A 331 3.33 7.34 14.49
CA VAL A 331 3.85 8.16 15.60
C VAL A 331 3.43 9.63 15.51
N VAL A 332 3.24 10.19 14.31
CA VAL A 332 2.87 11.61 14.16
C VAL A 332 1.37 11.86 14.26
N ALA A 333 0.53 10.89 13.87
CA ALA A 333 -0.92 11.09 13.79
C ALA A 333 -1.67 9.77 13.95
N ASP A 334 -2.74 9.78 14.74
CA ASP A 334 -3.77 8.74 14.69
C ASP A 334 -4.78 8.98 13.55
N GLY A 335 -5.74 8.06 13.40
CA GLY A 335 -6.75 8.13 12.35
C GLY A 335 -7.60 9.42 12.38
N MET A 336 -7.87 9.98 13.56
CA MET A 336 -8.61 11.24 13.69
C MET A 336 -7.77 12.42 13.21
N ALA A 337 -6.51 12.51 13.66
CA ALA A 337 -5.57 13.54 13.25
C ALA A 337 -5.27 13.48 11.74
N PHE A 338 -5.06 12.30 11.18
CA PHE A 338 -4.84 12.13 9.74
C PHE A 338 -6.09 12.50 8.91
N SER A 339 -7.29 12.09 9.36
CA SER A 339 -8.54 12.46 8.67
C SER A 339 -8.79 13.97 8.74
N HIS A 340 -8.42 14.62 9.84
CA HIS A 340 -8.48 16.08 9.99
C HIS A 340 -7.53 16.78 9.02
N PHE A 341 -6.31 16.26 8.82
CA PHE A 341 -5.39 16.76 7.80
C PHE A 341 -5.98 16.64 6.40
N MET A 342 -6.44 15.44 6.00
CA MET A 342 -6.98 15.21 4.65
C MET A 342 -8.19 16.11 4.34
N LYS A 343 -9.11 16.28 5.29
CA LYS A 343 -10.28 17.17 5.13
C LYS A 343 -9.90 18.64 5.09
N SER A 344 -8.91 19.05 5.89
CA SER A 344 -8.38 20.42 5.85
C SER A 344 -7.74 20.71 4.50
N TRP A 345 -6.92 19.78 3.98
CA TRP A 345 -6.30 19.92 2.66
C TRP A 345 -7.35 20.04 1.54
N ALA A 346 -8.34 19.16 1.55
CA ALA A 346 -9.45 19.21 0.61
C ALA A 346 -10.23 20.53 0.70
N SER A 347 -10.45 21.04 1.91
CA SER A 347 -11.12 22.33 2.13
C SER A 347 -10.33 23.52 1.57
N ILE A 348 -9.01 23.60 1.82
CA ILE A 348 -8.16 24.69 1.31
C ILE A 348 -8.07 24.62 -0.22
N PHE A 349 -8.01 23.41 -0.79
CA PHE A 349 -8.02 23.24 -2.23
C PHE A 349 -9.33 23.77 -2.85
N ARG A 350 -10.49 23.46 -2.25
CA ARG A 350 -11.80 23.96 -2.71
C ARG A 350 -11.96 25.47 -2.62
N SER A 351 -11.39 26.11 -1.58
CA SER A 351 -11.49 27.56 -1.42
C SER A 351 -10.61 28.36 -2.40
N ARG A 352 -9.94 27.67 -3.36
CA ARG A 352 -8.96 28.29 -4.27
C ARG A 352 -7.94 29.13 -3.50
N GLU A 353 -7.43 28.56 -2.40
CA GLU A 353 -6.32 29.14 -1.61
C GLU A 353 -6.72 30.31 -0.72
N ASP A 354 -8.01 30.64 -0.58
CA ASP A 354 -8.45 31.60 0.43
C ASP A 354 -8.41 30.96 1.83
N ILE A 355 -7.31 31.22 2.56
CA ILE A 355 -7.06 30.75 3.93
C ILE A 355 -8.01 31.45 4.93
N ALA A 356 -8.56 32.62 4.58
CA ALA A 356 -9.49 33.34 5.45
C ALA A 356 -10.81 32.57 5.68
N CYS A 357 -11.09 31.56 4.83
CA CYS A 357 -12.22 30.64 4.98
C CYS A 357 -11.98 29.47 5.95
N LEU A 358 -10.75 29.24 6.43
CA LEU A 358 -10.53 28.26 7.50
C LEU A 358 -11.05 28.86 8.81
N GLU A 359 -12.21 28.41 9.26
CA GLU A 359 -12.65 28.73 10.61
C GLU A 359 -11.55 28.32 11.61
N LYS A 360 -11.23 29.18 12.58
CA LYS A 360 -10.22 28.87 13.61
C LYS A 360 -10.51 27.54 14.35
N SER A 361 -11.77 27.11 14.37
CA SER A 361 -12.25 25.82 14.87
C SER A 361 -11.71 24.61 14.11
N MET A 362 -11.17 24.79 12.90
CA MET A 362 -10.62 23.74 12.05
C MET A 362 -9.09 23.63 12.10
N LEU A 363 -8.38 24.48 12.85
CA LEU A 363 -6.93 24.41 12.94
C LEU A 363 -6.47 23.32 13.92
N PRO A 364 -5.41 22.56 13.60
CA PRO A 364 -4.87 21.55 14.51
C PRO A 364 -4.25 22.20 15.76
N SER A 365 -4.50 21.59 16.91
CA SER A 365 -3.81 21.93 18.16
C SER A 365 -2.60 21.03 18.35
N HIS A 366 -1.42 21.64 18.46
CA HIS A 366 -0.16 20.95 18.79
C HIS A 366 0.16 20.97 20.29
N ASP A 367 -0.74 21.53 21.11
CA ASP A 367 -0.56 21.62 22.55
C ASP A 367 -0.70 20.23 23.20
N ARG A 368 0.42 19.75 23.76
CA ARG A 368 0.53 18.45 24.44
C ARG A 368 0.41 18.58 25.96
N SER A 369 0.28 19.79 26.50
CA SER A 369 0.25 20.04 27.95
C SER A 369 -0.95 19.40 28.67
N GLY A 370 -2.04 19.15 27.94
CA GLY A 370 -3.21 18.43 28.44
C GLY A 370 -2.98 16.94 28.70
N ILE A 371 -1.90 16.36 28.15
CA ILE A 371 -1.55 14.95 28.35
C ILE A 371 -0.73 14.81 29.62
N LYS A 372 -1.33 14.24 30.66
CA LYS A 372 -0.68 13.96 31.94
C LYS A 372 -0.30 12.50 32.02
N ASP A 373 0.88 12.20 32.55
CA ASP A 373 1.37 10.84 32.76
C ASP A 373 1.51 10.52 34.26
N PRO A 374 0.39 10.27 34.97
CA PRO A 374 0.43 9.98 36.41
C PRO A 374 1.02 8.60 36.73
N LEU A 375 1.09 7.69 35.76
CA LEU A 375 1.56 6.31 35.95
C LEU A 375 3.01 6.10 35.50
N GLY A 376 3.67 7.13 34.95
CA GLY A 376 5.03 7.02 34.42
C GLY A 376 5.11 6.11 33.18
N LEU A 377 4.03 6.03 32.40
CA LEU A 377 3.90 5.20 31.21
C LEU A 377 4.99 5.49 30.18
N GLU A 378 5.38 6.75 30.02
CA GLU A 378 6.42 7.14 29.06
C GLU A 378 7.73 6.40 29.34
N SER A 379 8.12 6.30 30.62
CA SER A 379 9.33 5.59 31.04
C SER A 379 9.21 4.08 30.80
N ILE A 380 8.06 3.49 31.14
CA ILE A 380 7.76 2.07 30.93
C ILE A 380 7.84 1.74 29.44
N PHE A 381 7.16 2.51 28.60
CA PHE A 381 7.10 2.28 27.16
C PHE A 381 8.44 2.54 26.47
N THR A 382 9.20 3.54 26.91
CA THR A 382 10.57 3.75 26.40
C THR A 382 11.44 2.52 26.67
N LYS A 383 11.37 1.95 27.88
CA LYS A 383 12.13 0.75 28.24
C LYS A 383 11.68 -0.47 27.42
N ASP A 384 10.37 -0.70 27.32
CA ASP A 384 9.81 -1.81 26.54
C ASP A 384 10.18 -1.70 25.06
N TRP A 385 10.09 -0.51 24.49
CA TRP A 385 10.50 -0.24 23.12
C TRP A 385 11.98 -0.51 22.90
N TRP A 386 12.88 -0.06 23.78
CA TRP A 386 14.31 -0.32 23.62
C TRP A 386 14.67 -1.81 23.73
N ASN A 387 14.04 -2.53 24.66
CA ASN A 387 14.18 -3.98 24.75
C ASN A 387 13.77 -4.66 23.44
N TRP A 388 12.74 -4.12 22.77
CA TRP A 388 12.23 -4.70 21.55
C TRP A 388 13.05 -4.31 20.32
N ALA A 389 13.45 -3.04 20.20
CA ALA A 389 14.29 -2.51 19.14
C ALA A 389 15.67 -3.21 19.10
N SER A 390 16.20 -3.62 20.26
CA SER A 390 17.45 -4.39 20.35
C SER A 390 17.35 -5.81 19.77
N SER A 391 16.13 -6.35 19.67
CA SER A 391 15.84 -7.63 19.00
C SER A 391 15.27 -7.46 17.59
N TRP A 392 15.08 -6.22 17.14
CA TRP A 392 14.46 -5.89 15.87
C TRP A 392 15.53 -5.78 14.80
N ASP A 393 15.85 -6.90 14.17
CA ASP A 393 16.56 -6.87 12.90
C ASP A 393 15.61 -6.24 11.85
N TYR A 394 16.03 -5.15 11.20
CA TYR A 394 15.20 -4.46 10.20
C TYR A 394 14.92 -5.34 8.96
N ASP A 395 15.58 -6.50 8.91
CA ASP A 395 15.59 -7.48 7.83
C ASP A 395 14.87 -8.79 8.24
N LEU A 396 13.61 -8.71 8.66
CA LEU A 396 12.76 -9.89 8.82
C LEU A 396 12.26 -10.38 7.45
N GLY A 397 13.17 -11.06 6.72
CA GLY A 397 13.02 -12.28 5.92
C GLY A 397 11.91 -12.48 4.87
N SER A 398 10.84 -11.70 4.89
CA SER A 398 9.77 -11.73 3.88
C SER A 398 9.51 -10.31 3.42
N THR A 399 9.66 -10.05 2.13
CA THR A 399 9.27 -8.75 1.58
C THR A 399 7.78 -8.53 1.81
N TYR A 400 7.34 -7.26 1.86
CA TYR A 400 5.91 -6.94 1.98
C TYR A 400 5.09 -7.63 0.86
N ASP A 401 5.68 -7.76 -0.32
CA ASP A 401 5.12 -8.50 -1.46
C ASP A 401 4.93 -10.00 -1.17
N ASP A 402 5.83 -10.62 -0.40
CA ASP A 402 5.69 -12.02 0.01
C ASP A 402 4.49 -12.23 0.95
N GLN A 403 4.13 -11.22 1.75
CA GLN A 403 3.00 -11.30 2.70
C GLN A 403 1.63 -11.06 2.04
N LEU A 404 1.63 -10.43 0.87
CA LEU A 404 0.46 -10.23 0.02
C LEU A 404 0.31 -11.33 -1.03
N ARG A 405 1.36 -12.13 -1.24
CA ARG A 405 1.35 -13.26 -2.16
C ARG A 405 0.15 -14.18 -1.86
N ASP A 406 -0.62 -14.47 -2.91
CA ASP A 406 -1.79 -15.36 -2.89
C ASP A 406 -3.02 -14.87 -2.11
N LYS A 407 -3.02 -13.62 -1.61
CA LYS A 407 -4.18 -12.99 -0.98
C LYS A 407 -4.99 -12.14 -1.95
N VAL A 408 -6.29 -12.09 -1.70
CA VAL A 408 -7.23 -11.18 -2.39
C VAL A 408 -7.88 -10.24 -1.39
N GLY A 409 -7.99 -8.97 -1.77
CA GLY A 409 -8.70 -7.96 -0.99
C GLY A 409 -10.18 -7.91 -1.37
N VAL A 410 -11.07 -7.94 -0.38
CA VAL A 410 -12.51 -7.81 -0.59
C VAL A 410 -13.10 -6.83 0.42
N THR A 411 -14.08 -6.03 -0.02
CA THR A 411 -14.87 -5.16 0.87
C THR A 411 -16.29 -5.66 0.99
N PHE A 412 -16.68 -5.99 2.22
CA PHE A 412 -18.01 -6.42 2.57
C PHE A 412 -18.82 -5.24 3.10
N THR A 413 -20.09 -5.20 2.74
CA THR A 413 -21.02 -4.18 3.23
C THR A 413 -22.10 -4.80 4.10
N ILE A 414 -22.28 -4.23 5.30
CA ILE A 414 -23.42 -4.52 6.16
C ILE A 414 -24.28 -3.26 6.27
N GLY A 415 -25.42 -3.27 5.58
CA GLY A 415 -26.38 -2.16 5.59
C GLY A 415 -26.98 -1.90 6.97
N GLN A 416 -27.54 -0.71 7.15
CA GLN A 416 -28.10 -0.24 8.43
C GLN A 416 -29.14 -1.21 9.02
N THR A 417 -30.07 -1.73 8.22
CA THR A 417 -31.10 -2.66 8.70
C THR A 417 -30.50 -3.93 9.31
N HIS A 418 -29.49 -4.52 8.67
CA HIS A 418 -28.80 -5.69 9.21
C HIS A 418 -28.03 -5.34 10.50
N MET A 419 -27.39 -4.16 10.54
CA MET A 419 -26.71 -3.67 11.75
C MET A 419 -27.68 -3.46 12.92
N GLU A 420 -28.88 -2.93 12.68
CA GLU A 420 -29.92 -2.76 13.70
C GLU A 420 -30.39 -4.09 14.24
N ARG A 421 -30.71 -5.04 13.37
CA ARG A 421 -31.13 -6.39 13.78
C ARG A 421 -30.04 -7.15 14.53
N LEU A 422 -28.78 -6.97 14.14
CA LEU A 422 -27.66 -7.57 14.86
C LEU A 422 -27.51 -6.97 16.28
N LYS A 423 -27.70 -5.65 16.43
CA LYS A 423 -27.74 -5.00 17.76
C LYS A 423 -28.89 -5.53 18.62
N ASP A 424 -30.07 -5.72 18.04
CA ASP A 424 -31.25 -6.24 18.76
C ASP A 424 -31.02 -7.69 19.21
N LEU A 425 -30.52 -8.54 18.31
CA LEU A 425 -30.18 -9.94 18.60
C LEU A 425 -29.17 -10.05 19.76
N VAL A 426 -28.08 -9.28 19.68
CA VAL A 426 -27.06 -9.23 20.75
C VAL A 426 -27.64 -8.73 22.05
N SER A 427 -28.49 -7.70 22.01
CA SER A 427 -29.11 -7.14 23.21
C SER A 427 -30.02 -8.15 23.90
N ILE A 428 -30.89 -8.83 23.15
CA ILE A 428 -31.83 -9.84 23.68
C ILE A 428 -31.05 -11.02 24.28
N LYS A 429 -30.13 -11.62 23.50
CA LYS A 429 -29.40 -12.82 23.94
C LYS A 429 -28.47 -12.55 25.11
N CYS A 430 -27.88 -11.36 25.19
CA CYS A 430 -27.11 -10.95 26.35
C CYS A 430 -28.01 -10.78 27.59
N MET A 431 -29.19 -10.20 27.47
CA MET A 431 -30.12 -10.06 28.60
C MET A 431 -30.60 -11.42 29.13
N GLU A 432 -30.89 -12.38 28.23
CA GLU A 432 -31.34 -13.73 28.59
C GLU A 432 -30.26 -14.52 29.35
N ASN A 433 -29.02 -14.49 28.87
CA ASN A 433 -27.97 -15.38 29.36
C ASN A 433 -27.02 -14.71 30.37
N TYR A 434 -26.93 -13.37 30.37
CA TYR A 434 -25.95 -12.59 31.12
C TYR A 434 -26.55 -11.26 31.62
N PRO A 435 -27.48 -11.28 32.59
CA PRO A 435 -28.17 -10.07 33.05
C PRO A 435 -27.19 -9.05 33.67
N GLY A 436 -26.99 -7.92 32.98
CA GLY A 436 -26.17 -6.78 33.42
C GLY A 436 -25.03 -6.39 32.45
N GLN A 437 -24.85 -5.08 32.27
CA GLN A 437 -23.71 -4.39 31.61
C GLN A 437 -23.23 -4.94 30.25
N VAL A 438 -24.05 -4.87 29.20
CA VAL A 438 -23.54 -5.01 27.82
C VAL A 438 -23.64 -3.68 27.10
N HIS A 439 -22.50 -3.14 26.67
CA HIS A 439 -22.46 -2.00 25.77
C HIS A 439 -22.61 -2.52 24.33
N VAL A 440 -23.73 -2.21 23.70
CA VAL A 440 -24.00 -2.59 22.31
C VAL A 440 -23.92 -1.35 21.44
N SER A 441 -23.12 -1.40 20.39
CA SER A 441 -23.01 -0.34 19.39
C SER A 441 -22.68 -0.95 18.02
N THR A 442 -22.85 -0.17 16.94
CA THR A 442 -22.51 -0.61 15.58
C THR A 442 -21.06 -1.12 15.49
N PHE A 443 -20.11 -0.43 16.14
CA PHE A 443 -18.72 -0.87 16.22
C PHE A 443 -18.60 -2.25 16.89
N VAL A 444 -19.22 -2.43 18.06
CA VAL A 444 -19.14 -3.69 18.82
C VAL A 444 -19.66 -4.86 17.99
N VAL A 445 -20.84 -4.71 17.39
CA VAL A 445 -21.47 -5.82 16.67
C VAL A 445 -20.81 -6.10 15.32
N ALA A 446 -20.35 -5.07 14.60
CA ALA A 446 -19.62 -5.26 13.34
C ALA A 446 -18.28 -5.96 13.56
N CYS A 447 -17.52 -5.55 14.59
CA CYS A 447 -16.26 -6.18 14.96
C CYS A 447 -16.47 -7.63 15.43
N ALA A 448 -17.48 -7.88 16.28
CA ALA A 448 -17.80 -9.23 16.74
C ALA A 448 -18.19 -10.18 15.60
N PHE A 449 -19.06 -9.70 14.70
CA PHE A 449 -19.50 -10.45 13.53
C PHE A 449 -18.32 -10.81 12.62
N THR A 450 -17.48 -9.82 12.31
CA THR A 450 -16.30 -10.00 11.46
C THR A 450 -15.29 -10.93 12.10
N TRP A 451 -14.93 -10.69 13.37
CA TRP A 451 -13.93 -11.48 14.08
C TRP A 451 -14.31 -12.96 14.14
N VAL A 452 -15.56 -13.27 14.52
CA VAL A 452 -16.03 -14.66 14.60
C VAL A 452 -16.02 -15.33 13.23
N ASN A 453 -16.46 -14.64 12.18
CA ASN A 453 -16.43 -15.19 10.83
C ASN A 453 -15.01 -15.42 10.31
N MET A 454 -14.05 -14.54 10.67
CA MET A 454 -12.63 -14.75 10.37
C MET A 454 -12.10 -16.01 11.05
N ILE A 455 -12.37 -16.20 12.35
CA ILE A 455 -11.92 -17.41 13.06
C ILE A 455 -12.58 -18.67 12.47
N LYS A 456 -13.88 -18.63 12.16
CA LYS A 456 -14.57 -19.75 11.51
C LYS A 456 -13.98 -20.12 10.14
N SER A 457 -13.51 -19.12 9.38
CA SER A 457 -12.87 -19.36 8.07
C SER A 457 -11.49 -20.03 8.18
N GLN A 458 -10.78 -19.83 9.28
CA GLN A 458 -9.44 -20.38 9.52
C GLN A 458 -9.48 -21.87 9.94
N GLU A 459 -10.56 -22.30 10.58
CA GLU A 459 -10.63 -23.56 11.34
C GLU A 459 -11.32 -24.71 10.58
N LYS A 460 -11.30 -24.68 9.24
CA LYS A 460 -11.91 -25.73 8.41
C LYS A 460 -11.04 -27.00 8.33
N ASP A 461 -9.76 -26.92 8.70
CA ASP A 461 -8.88 -28.09 8.80
C ASP A 461 -9.08 -28.80 10.14
N ALA A 462 -9.71 -29.99 10.07
CA ALA A 462 -10.07 -30.83 11.21
C ALA A 462 -8.88 -31.31 12.09
N SER A 463 -7.64 -30.97 11.76
CA SER A 463 -6.45 -31.35 12.52
C SER A 463 -6.20 -30.52 13.78
N ASP A 464 -6.84 -29.35 13.93
CA ASP A 464 -6.60 -28.40 15.05
C ASP A 464 -7.65 -28.45 16.17
N LEU A 465 -8.47 -29.52 16.20
CA LEU A 465 -9.54 -29.80 17.18
C LEU A 465 -9.02 -30.20 18.58
N LEU A 466 -7.70 -30.27 18.79
CA LEU A 466 -7.12 -30.88 20.00
C LEU A 466 -6.98 -29.93 21.20
N ASP A 467 -7.24 -28.62 21.05
CA ASP A 467 -7.16 -27.67 22.17
C ASP A 467 -8.26 -26.59 22.12
N ASN A 468 -9.40 -26.93 22.73
CA ASN A 468 -10.59 -26.06 22.84
C ASN A 468 -10.43 -24.89 23.83
N ASP A 469 -9.34 -24.85 24.60
CA ASP A 469 -9.04 -23.78 25.57
C ASP A 469 -8.07 -22.71 25.01
N LYS A 470 -7.65 -22.82 23.74
CA LYS A 470 -6.86 -21.79 23.05
C LYS A 470 -7.57 -20.42 23.14
N VAL A 471 -6.83 -19.39 23.55
CA VAL A 471 -7.33 -18.00 23.62
C VAL A 471 -6.98 -17.25 22.34
N TYR A 472 -7.99 -16.62 21.72
CA TYR A 472 -7.84 -15.64 20.65
C TYR A 472 -7.96 -14.24 21.22
N TYR A 473 -7.25 -13.29 20.59
CA TYR A 473 -7.29 -11.90 20.97
C TYR A 473 -7.86 -11.04 19.84
N PHE A 474 -8.83 -10.20 20.19
CA PHE A 474 -9.22 -9.06 19.38
C PHE A 474 -8.62 -7.79 19.97
N VAL A 475 -7.91 -7.02 19.15
CA VAL A 475 -7.28 -5.77 19.59
C VAL A 475 -7.79 -4.60 18.78
N PHE A 476 -8.22 -3.55 19.49
CA PHE A 476 -8.68 -2.32 18.85
C PHE A 476 -8.13 -1.08 19.57
N PRO A 477 -7.73 -0.05 18.82
CA PRO A 477 -7.43 1.26 19.38
C PRO A 477 -8.73 2.01 19.70
N ALA A 478 -8.74 2.77 20.80
CA ALA A 478 -9.88 3.58 21.21
C ALA A 478 -9.48 5.05 21.42
N ASP A 479 -10.19 5.98 20.79
CA ASP A 479 -9.96 7.42 20.96
C ASP A 479 -10.28 7.88 22.39
N CYS A 480 -9.29 8.52 23.00
CA CYS A 480 -9.33 8.99 24.37
C CYS A 480 -9.61 10.49 24.50
N ARG A 481 -9.63 11.28 23.41
CA ARG A 481 -9.72 12.77 23.47
C ARG A 481 -10.87 13.32 24.31
N HIS A 482 -11.99 12.60 24.33
CA HIS A 482 -13.23 13.01 25.01
C HIS A 482 -13.49 12.25 26.31
N ARG A 483 -12.50 11.51 26.83
CA ARG A 483 -12.66 10.67 28.02
C ARG A 483 -12.35 11.46 29.30
N PRO A 484 -12.96 11.14 30.46
CA PRO A 484 -12.82 11.98 31.66
C PRO A 484 -11.37 12.27 32.10
N GLU A 485 -10.47 11.29 31.94
CA GLU A 485 -9.05 11.40 32.31
C GLU A 485 -8.22 12.17 31.27
N VAL A 486 -8.72 12.36 30.06
CA VAL A 486 -8.03 13.01 28.94
C VAL A 486 -8.93 14.07 28.33
N LYS A 487 -8.63 15.34 28.61
CA LYS A 487 -9.42 16.49 28.14
C LYS A 487 -8.67 17.25 27.06
N LEU A 488 -8.64 16.67 25.86
CA LEU A 488 -8.01 17.31 24.70
C LEU A 488 -9.09 17.87 23.75
N PRO A 489 -8.80 18.96 23.03
CA PRO A 489 -9.72 19.44 22.00
C PRO A 489 -9.85 18.38 20.89
N ALA A 490 -11.00 18.35 20.22
CA ALA A 490 -11.22 17.48 19.06
C ALA A 490 -10.20 17.73 17.94
N THR A 491 -9.60 18.93 17.89
CA THR A 491 -8.55 19.32 16.94
C THR A 491 -7.13 18.94 17.38
N TYR A 492 -6.96 18.24 18.51
CA TYR A 492 -5.64 17.78 18.94
C TYR A 492 -4.98 16.89 17.88
N PHE A 493 -3.79 17.32 17.44
CA PHE A 493 -3.01 16.67 16.41
C PHE A 493 -1.88 15.82 17.01
N GLY A 494 -2.04 14.51 16.92
CA GLY A 494 -1.15 13.51 17.53
C GLY A 494 -1.91 12.23 17.83
N ASN A 495 -1.27 11.30 18.54
CA ASN A 495 -1.94 10.10 19.01
C ASN A 495 -2.66 10.35 20.35
N CYS A 496 -3.89 9.87 20.44
CA CYS A 496 -4.63 9.82 21.70
C CYS A 496 -5.47 8.53 21.77
N LEU A 497 -4.77 7.40 21.72
CA LEU A 497 -5.39 6.08 21.59
C LEU A 497 -5.04 5.17 22.76
N ALA A 498 -6.05 4.56 23.38
CA ALA A 498 -5.86 3.41 24.28
C ALA A 498 -5.85 2.11 23.49
N VAL A 499 -4.94 1.19 23.82
CA VAL A 499 -4.86 -0.14 23.19
C VAL A 499 -5.70 -1.15 23.99
N CYS A 500 -6.76 -1.66 23.38
CA CYS A 500 -7.72 -2.54 24.05
C CYS A 500 -7.53 -4.00 23.64
N TYR A 501 -7.20 -4.86 24.60
CA TYR A 501 -7.07 -6.31 24.39
C TYR A 501 -8.31 -7.06 24.87
N VAL A 502 -8.96 -7.80 23.97
CA VAL A 502 -10.15 -8.62 24.26
C VAL A 502 -9.82 -10.10 24.08
N PRO A 503 -9.58 -10.86 25.16
CA PRO A 503 -9.41 -12.30 25.09
C PRO A 503 -10.77 -13.02 24.94
N ALA A 504 -10.82 -14.07 24.13
CA ALA A 504 -11.96 -14.99 24.07
C ALA A 504 -11.47 -16.41 23.77
N LYS A 505 -12.12 -17.44 24.33
CA LYS A 505 -11.73 -18.83 24.07
C LYS A 505 -12.21 -19.27 22.68
N LYS A 506 -11.43 -20.14 22.04
CA LYS A 506 -11.77 -20.77 20.75
C LYS A 506 -13.15 -21.43 20.80
N SER A 507 -13.41 -22.21 21.85
CA SER A 507 -14.70 -22.90 22.07
C SER A 507 -15.88 -21.94 22.22
N GLU A 508 -15.68 -20.76 22.80
CA GLU A 508 -16.71 -19.73 22.91
C GLU A 508 -16.99 -19.07 21.56
N LEU A 509 -15.94 -18.71 20.81
CA LEU A 509 -16.06 -18.04 19.51
C LEU A 509 -16.64 -18.95 18.41
N LEU A 510 -16.30 -20.23 18.42
CA LEU A 510 -16.80 -21.22 17.46
C LEU A 510 -18.14 -21.84 17.86
N GLY A 511 -18.60 -21.62 19.10
CA GLY A 511 -19.89 -22.08 19.58
C GLY A 511 -21.08 -21.39 18.92
N GLU A 512 -22.29 -21.91 19.18
CA GLU A 512 -23.56 -21.42 18.63
C GLU A 512 -23.76 -19.91 18.87
N ASN A 513 -23.38 -19.43 20.05
CA ASN A 513 -23.50 -18.03 20.46
C ASN A 513 -22.21 -17.21 20.28
N GLY A 514 -21.28 -17.65 19.42
CA GLY A 514 -19.95 -17.03 19.30
C GLY A 514 -19.96 -15.53 19.03
N ILE A 515 -20.84 -15.05 18.14
CA ILE A 515 -20.99 -13.61 17.85
C ILE A 515 -21.48 -12.84 19.08
N ILE A 516 -22.41 -13.42 19.85
CA ILE A 516 -22.94 -12.82 21.08
C ILE A 516 -21.84 -12.72 22.14
N MET A 517 -21.05 -13.78 22.30
CA MET A 517 -19.91 -13.82 23.22
C MET A 517 -18.84 -12.80 22.85
N ALA A 518 -18.45 -12.73 21.58
CA ALA A 518 -17.51 -11.73 21.09
C ALA A 518 -18.03 -10.30 21.31
N ALA A 519 -19.30 -10.03 20.99
CA ALA A 519 -19.91 -8.71 21.19
C ALA A 519 -19.97 -8.32 22.67
N ARG A 520 -20.24 -9.28 23.56
CA ARG A 520 -20.21 -9.06 25.01
C ARG A 520 -18.82 -8.68 25.49
N GLU A 521 -17.78 -9.42 25.13
CA GLU A 521 -16.43 -9.15 25.62
C GLU A 521 -15.86 -7.84 25.04
N ILE A 522 -16.14 -7.54 23.76
CA ILE A 522 -15.79 -6.25 23.16
C ILE A 522 -16.57 -5.12 23.86
N GLY A 523 -17.88 -5.27 24.05
CA GLY A 523 -18.74 -4.29 24.71
C GLY A 523 -18.32 -4.03 26.16
N LYS A 524 -17.97 -5.07 26.91
CA LYS A 524 -17.41 -4.97 28.25
C LYS A 524 -16.12 -4.15 28.24
N LYS A 525 -15.20 -4.43 27.33
CA LYS A 525 -13.95 -3.66 27.19
C LYS A 525 -14.21 -2.20 26.83
N VAL A 526 -15.16 -1.91 25.94
CA VAL A 526 -15.55 -0.53 25.60
C VAL A 526 -16.11 0.21 26.81
N LYS A 527 -16.90 -0.46 27.64
CA LYS A 527 -17.46 0.11 28.87
C LYS A 527 -16.40 0.37 29.94
N GLU A 528 -15.38 -0.50 30.06
CA GLU A 528 -14.26 -0.28 30.98
C GLU A 528 -13.52 1.06 30.71
N LEU A 529 -13.46 1.49 29.44
CA LEU A 529 -12.88 2.78 29.06
C LEU A 529 -13.66 4.00 29.58
N GLU A 530 -14.94 3.83 29.96
CA GLU A 530 -15.71 4.89 30.63
C GLU A 530 -15.29 5.07 32.08
N SER A 531 -14.82 3.99 32.73
CA SER A 531 -14.38 3.96 34.13
C SER A 531 -12.94 4.44 34.30
N GLY A 532 -12.09 4.27 33.28
CA GLY A 532 -10.70 4.74 33.24
C GLY A 532 -9.96 4.20 32.02
N VAL A 533 -9.36 5.08 31.21
CA VAL A 533 -8.64 4.73 29.98
C VAL A 533 -7.23 4.21 30.25
N PHE A 534 -6.66 4.52 31.42
CA PHE A 534 -5.29 4.11 31.77
C PHE A 534 -5.21 2.81 32.58
N VAL A 535 -6.35 2.16 32.87
CA VAL A 535 -6.38 0.89 33.61
C VAL A 535 -5.65 -0.20 32.79
N GLY A 536 -4.49 -0.65 33.28
CA GLY A 536 -3.65 -1.64 32.61
C GLY A 536 -2.80 -1.10 31.47
N ALA A 537 -2.66 0.23 31.35
CA ALA A 537 -1.88 0.86 30.29
C ALA A 537 -0.40 0.48 30.31
N GLU A 538 0.16 0.19 31.48
CA GLU A 538 1.56 -0.25 31.64
C GLU A 538 1.90 -1.52 30.85
N LYS A 539 0.89 -2.28 30.41
CA LYS A 539 1.06 -3.52 29.63
C LYS A 539 0.82 -3.36 28.14
N TRP A 540 0.56 -2.15 27.63
CA TRP A 540 0.20 -1.96 26.22
C TRP A 540 1.25 -2.50 25.24
N ILE A 541 2.54 -2.25 25.47
CA ILE A 541 3.62 -2.73 24.60
C ILE A 541 3.99 -4.18 24.93
N SER A 542 4.24 -4.51 26.20
CA SER A 542 4.63 -5.86 26.60
C SER A 542 3.60 -6.94 26.24
N LYS A 543 2.30 -6.66 26.39
CA LYS A 543 1.23 -7.60 26.02
C LYS A 543 1.09 -7.76 24.50
N TRP A 544 1.39 -6.73 23.72
CA TRP A 544 1.39 -6.86 22.26
C TRP A 544 2.39 -7.93 21.81
N LYS A 545 3.61 -7.89 22.38
CA LYS A 545 4.65 -8.89 22.11
C LYS A 545 4.17 -10.30 22.46
N GLU A 546 3.65 -10.47 23.68
CA GLU A 546 3.11 -11.77 24.15
C GLU A 546 2.03 -12.33 23.21
N VAL A 547 1.09 -11.50 22.78
CA VAL A 547 -0.06 -11.91 21.97
C VAL A 547 0.31 -12.14 20.51
N SER A 548 1.20 -11.30 19.95
CA SER A 548 1.65 -11.43 18.54
C SER A 548 2.50 -12.67 18.32
N GLU A 549 3.36 -13.05 19.27
CA GLU A 549 4.19 -14.26 19.21
C GLU A 549 3.34 -15.56 19.22
N GLN A 550 2.11 -15.51 19.73
CA GLN A 550 1.19 -16.65 19.76
C GLN A 550 0.42 -16.85 18.43
N GLY A 551 0.47 -15.87 17.51
CA GLY A 551 -0.16 -15.97 16.17
C GLY A 551 -1.70 -15.95 16.16
N ARG A 552 -2.36 -15.56 17.25
CA ARG A 552 -3.83 -15.66 17.44
C ARG A 552 -4.49 -14.30 17.68
N LEU A 553 -4.13 -13.35 16.82
CA LEU A 553 -4.46 -11.94 16.97
C LEU A 553 -5.23 -11.45 15.75
N VAL A 554 -6.39 -10.84 15.97
CA VAL A 554 -7.10 -10.05 14.96
C VAL A 554 -7.15 -8.61 15.44
N THR A 555 -6.78 -7.67 14.57
CA THR A 555 -6.92 -6.23 14.86
C THR A 555 -7.85 -5.55 13.88
N VAL A 556 -8.46 -4.46 14.34
CA VAL A 556 -9.27 -3.58 13.49
C VAL A 556 -8.57 -2.24 13.29
N ALA A 557 -8.48 -1.80 12.03
CA ALA A 557 -8.09 -0.46 11.66
C ALA A 557 -9.31 0.39 11.28
N GLY A 558 -9.24 1.69 11.51
CA GLY A 558 -10.32 2.62 11.13
C GLY A 558 -11.50 2.66 12.10
N SER A 559 -12.45 3.52 11.77
CA SER A 559 -13.70 3.70 12.48
C SER A 559 -14.68 4.46 11.60
N PRO A 560 -16.00 4.13 11.61
CA PRO A 560 -17.02 4.94 10.93
C PRO A 560 -17.06 6.41 11.37
N LYS A 561 -16.48 6.73 12.54
CA LYS A 561 -16.37 8.12 13.04
C LYS A 561 -15.29 8.93 12.34
N LEU A 562 -14.34 8.29 11.63
CA LEU A 562 -13.33 9.00 10.85
C LEU A 562 -13.97 9.74 9.67
N ARG A 563 -15.09 9.21 9.15
CA ARG A 563 -15.84 9.79 8.04
C ARG A 563 -14.92 10.05 6.84
N ALA A 564 -14.17 9.03 6.43
CA ALA A 564 -13.19 9.10 5.35
C ALA A 564 -13.80 9.58 4.02
N TYR A 565 -15.04 9.13 3.73
CA TYR A 565 -15.79 9.51 2.54
C TYR A 565 -16.27 10.98 2.52
N ASP A 566 -16.00 11.76 3.56
CA ASP A 566 -16.28 13.20 3.57
C ASP A 566 -15.10 14.06 3.10
N THR A 567 -13.99 13.42 2.73
CA THR A 567 -12.84 14.10 2.14
C THR A 567 -13.18 14.50 0.71
N ASP A 568 -13.67 15.71 0.50
CA ASP A 568 -14.10 16.20 -0.82
C ASP A 568 -13.24 17.40 -1.27
N PHE A 569 -12.46 17.18 -2.32
CA PHE A 569 -11.60 18.20 -2.96
C PHE A 569 -12.37 19.08 -3.96
N GLY A 570 -13.70 18.98 -4.04
CA GLY A 570 -14.54 19.80 -4.93
C GLY A 570 -14.89 19.10 -6.24
N TRP A 571 -14.36 17.90 -6.48
CA TRP A 571 -14.81 16.97 -7.51
C TRP A 571 -15.73 15.87 -6.96
N GLY A 572 -16.16 15.98 -5.70
CA GLY A 572 -17.06 15.03 -5.07
C GLY A 572 -16.40 14.15 -4.02
N ARG A 573 -17.23 13.37 -3.32
CA ARG A 573 -16.80 12.40 -2.31
C ARG A 573 -15.98 11.26 -2.96
N PRO A 574 -15.08 10.61 -2.22
CA PRO A 574 -14.40 9.42 -2.70
C PRO A 574 -15.42 8.35 -3.12
N LYS A 575 -15.13 7.64 -4.20
CA LYS A 575 -15.90 6.47 -4.65
C LYS A 575 -15.45 5.20 -3.95
N LYS A 576 -14.21 5.15 -3.47
CA LYS A 576 -13.64 4.07 -2.68
C LYS A 576 -12.56 4.62 -1.76
N THR A 577 -12.44 4.05 -0.57
CA THR A 577 -11.23 4.23 0.25
C THR A 577 -10.64 2.87 0.58
N GLU A 578 -9.31 2.77 0.51
CA GLU A 578 -8.58 1.54 0.81
C GLU A 578 -7.52 1.78 1.89
N VAL A 579 -7.18 0.70 2.60
CA VAL A 579 -6.23 0.73 3.72
C VAL A 579 -5.16 -0.36 3.54
N PRO A 580 -4.26 -0.25 2.54
CA PRO A 580 -3.47 -1.39 2.06
C PRO A 580 -2.60 -2.09 3.11
N HIS A 581 -2.00 -1.33 4.04
CA HIS A 581 -1.09 -1.85 5.06
C HIS A 581 -1.67 -2.95 5.95
N ILE A 582 -2.99 -3.04 6.09
CA ILE A 582 -3.65 -4.07 6.94
C ILE A 582 -3.66 -5.44 6.28
N TYR A 583 -3.56 -5.49 4.95
CA TYR A 583 -3.71 -6.73 4.18
C TYR A 583 -2.52 -7.68 4.38
N ALA A 584 -1.38 -7.13 4.77
CA ALA A 584 -0.21 -7.88 5.20
C ALA A 584 -0.33 -8.41 6.65
N SER A 585 -1.15 -7.81 7.53
CA SER A 585 -1.14 -8.07 8.98
C SER A 585 -2.20 -9.03 9.50
N GLY A 586 -3.08 -9.57 8.65
CA GLY A 586 -4.20 -10.43 9.10
C GLY A 586 -5.31 -9.65 9.82
N SER A 587 -5.35 -8.34 9.62
CA SER A 587 -6.30 -7.40 10.19
C SER A 587 -7.42 -7.07 9.20
N PHE A 588 -8.50 -6.46 9.68
CA PHE A 588 -9.52 -5.87 8.82
C PHE A 588 -9.66 -4.36 9.11
N HIS A 589 -10.19 -3.60 8.15
CA HIS A 589 -10.57 -2.21 8.38
C HIS A 589 -12.08 -2.06 8.45
N LEU A 590 -12.51 -1.08 9.21
CA LEU A 590 -13.91 -0.71 9.38
C LEU A 590 -14.09 0.76 9.05
N CYS A 591 -14.97 1.08 8.11
CA CYS A 591 -15.35 2.45 7.77
C CYS A 591 -16.88 2.59 7.60
N GLU A 592 -17.34 3.83 7.51
CA GLU A 592 -18.72 4.13 7.15
C GLU A 592 -19.01 3.72 5.69
N CYS A 593 -20.26 3.34 5.39
CA CYS A 593 -20.65 3.09 4.00
C CYS A 593 -20.56 4.36 3.15
N ARG A 594 -20.05 4.21 1.92
CA ARG A 594 -19.96 5.32 0.95
C ARG A 594 -21.32 5.90 0.54
N ASP A 595 -22.36 5.08 0.51
CA ASP A 595 -23.73 5.47 0.17
C ASP A 595 -24.40 6.39 1.22
N GLY A 596 -23.77 6.55 2.40
CA GLY A 596 -24.32 7.34 3.50
C GLY A 596 -25.53 6.68 4.20
N GLY A 597 -25.86 5.43 3.86
CA GLY A 597 -27.03 4.71 4.34
C GLY A 597 -26.91 4.13 5.76
N GLY A 598 -26.05 4.68 6.61
CA GLY A 598 -25.92 4.30 8.02
C GLY A 598 -25.31 2.91 8.31
N GLY A 599 -24.88 2.18 7.27
CA GLY A 599 -24.19 0.89 7.39
C GLY A 599 -22.68 1.03 7.64
N VAL A 600 -21.98 -0.11 7.53
CA VAL A 600 -20.51 -0.18 7.59
C VAL A 600 -19.92 -0.96 6.42
N GLU A 601 -18.74 -0.51 5.97
CA GLU A 601 -17.86 -1.22 5.05
C GLU A 601 -16.74 -1.89 5.86
N ILE A 602 -16.45 -3.16 5.52
CA ILE A 602 -15.42 -3.99 6.15
C ILE A 602 -14.50 -4.52 5.05
N GLY A 603 -13.26 -4.05 5.00
CA GLY A 603 -12.27 -4.57 4.06
C GLY A 603 -11.22 -5.43 4.74
N LEU A 604 -10.89 -6.56 4.12
CA LEU A 604 -9.89 -7.50 4.61
C LEU A 604 -9.25 -8.26 3.44
N ALA A 605 -8.11 -8.89 3.71
CA ALA A 605 -7.41 -9.72 2.74
C ALA A 605 -7.09 -11.09 3.33
N LEU A 606 -7.44 -12.13 2.59
CA LEU A 606 -7.21 -13.53 2.93
C LEU A 606 -6.73 -14.29 1.69
N PRO A 607 -6.06 -15.45 1.85
CA PRO A 607 -5.87 -16.41 0.76
C PRO A 607 -7.20 -16.70 0.05
N GLN A 608 -7.17 -16.90 -1.27
CA GLN A 608 -8.40 -17.04 -2.07
C GLN A 608 -9.36 -18.12 -1.54
N ASP A 609 -8.85 -19.29 -1.20
CA ASP A 609 -9.61 -20.41 -0.64
C ASP A 609 -10.27 -20.06 0.70
N GLN A 610 -9.54 -19.35 1.57
CA GLN A 610 -10.06 -18.86 2.83
C GLN A 610 -11.08 -17.73 2.62
N MET A 611 -10.85 -16.83 1.66
CA MET A 611 -11.77 -15.75 1.31
C MET A 611 -13.11 -16.29 0.82
N ASP A 612 -13.11 -17.35 0.01
CA ASP A 612 -14.34 -17.99 -0.47
C ASP A 612 -15.17 -18.54 0.70
N VAL A 613 -14.49 -19.18 1.66
CA VAL A 613 -15.12 -19.68 2.90
C VAL A 613 -15.66 -18.54 3.76
N PHE A 614 -14.84 -17.51 3.99
CA PHE A 614 -15.24 -16.34 4.76
C PHE A 614 -16.47 -15.66 4.13
N SER A 615 -16.45 -15.44 2.81
CA SER A 615 -17.54 -14.82 2.06
C SER A 615 -18.84 -15.60 2.19
N GLY A 616 -18.78 -16.94 2.08
CA GLY A 616 -19.94 -17.80 2.26
C GLY A 616 -20.53 -17.72 3.68
N ILE A 617 -19.68 -17.77 4.71
CA ILE A 617 -20.11 -17.67 6.11
C ILE A 617 -20.68 -16.27 6.40
N PHE A 618 -20.04 -15.22 5.89
CA PHE A 618 -20.43 -13.83 6.10
C PHE A 618 -21.80 -13.55 5.50
N GLU A 619 -22.03 -13.92 4.23
CA GLU A 619 -23.31 -13.71 3.57
C GLU A 619 -24.42 -14.59 4.15
N GLN A 620 -24.14 -15.84 4.53
CA GLN A 620 -25.12 -16.67 5.25
C GLN A 620 -25.49 -16.05 6.61
N GLY A 621 -24.50 -15.55 7.35
CA GLY A 621 -24.72 -14.88 8.63
C GLY A 621 -25.56 -13.62 8.49
N LYS A 622 -25.38 -12.87 7.40
CA LYS A 622 -26.17 -11.68 7.06
C LYS A 622 -27.59 -12.04 6.64
N GLN A 623 -27.77 -13.09 5.85
CA GLN A 623 -29.11 -13.60 5.47
C GLN A 623 -29.91 -14.09 6.68
N ASN A 624 -29.26 -14.67 7.69
CA ASN A 624 -29.93 -15.07 8.93
C ASN A 624 -30.41 -13.88 9.78
N LEU A 625 -30.00 -12.65 9.43
CA LEU A 625 -30.51 -11.41 10.00
C LEU A 625 -31.68 -10.84 9.17
N ILE A 626 -32.11 -11.48 8.07
CA ILE A 626 -33.28 -11.10 7.26
C ILE A 626 -34.56 -11.65 7.91
#